data_AF-A0A803P504-F1
#
_entry.id   AF-A0A803P504-F1
#
_cell.length_a   1.000
_cell.length_b   1.000
_cell.length_c   1.000
_cell.angle_alpha   90.00
_cell.angle_beta   90.00
_cell.angle_gamma   90.00
#
_symmetry.space_group_name_H-M   'P 1'
#
loop_
_entity.id
_entity.type
_entity.pdbx_description
1 polymer ?
#
loop_
_entity_poly.entity_id
_entity_poly.type
_entity_poly.pdbx_seq_one_letter_code
_entity_poly.pdbx_strand_id
1 'polypeptide(L)'
;MVALFHSSSFLIPKPLAIFDQWEELIKYWAVESIQRKSAKNKSSHAKNKYNHTTGRKNFAQLRALQKAGGASTPTRATMFKICYAKKKKSIINEKTKEVMTLDRGDIATSSNLV
;
A
#
# COMPACT_ATOMS: atom_id res chain seq x y z
N MET A 1 -50.37 -0.84 39.25
CA MET A 1 -50.04 -1.89 38.25
C MET A 1 -50.80 -1.52 36.99
N VAL A 2 -50.25 -1.35 35.78
CA VAL A 2 -49.11 -1.99 35.10
C VAL A 2 -48.53 -0.96 34.11
N ALA A 3 -47.21 -0.77 34.09
CA ALA A 3 -46.56 0.03 33.05
C ALA A 3 -46.51 -0.78 31.74
N LEU A 4 -47.15 -0.29 30.69
CA LEU A 4 -47.09 -0.85 29.34
C LEU A 4 -45.73 -0.51 28.71
N PHE A 5 -44.75 -1.40 28.88
CA PHE A 5 -43.53 -1.39 28.08
C PHE A 5 -43.89 -1.75 26.64
N HIS A 6 -44.05 -0.73 25.80
CA HIS A 6 -43.98 -0.91 24.36
C HIS A 6 -42.52 -1.28 24.06
N SER A 7 -42.28 -2.57 23.83
CA SER A 7 -41.03 -3.06 23.28
C SER A 7 -40.87 -2.43 21.90
N SER A 8 -40.27 -1.25 21.87
CA SER A 8 -39.71 -0.70 20.65
C SER A 8 -38.52 -1.59 20.32
N SER A 9 -38.80 -2.68 19.62
CA SER A 9 -37.83 -3.40 18.83
C SER A 9 -37.27 -2.38 17.85
N PHE A 10 -36.21 -1.69 18.28
CA PHE A 10 -35.32 -0.90 17.47
C PHE A 10 -35.03 -1.73 16.23
N LEU A 11 -35.70 -1.37 15.13
CA LEU A 11 -35.60 -2.04 13.84
C LEU A 11 -34.19 -1.78 13.32
N ILE A 12 -33.22 -2.57 13.78
CA ILE A 12 -32.02 -2.82 13.00
C ILE A 12 -32.56 -3.46 11.72
N PRO A 13 -32.47 -2.81 10.55
CA PRO A 13 -32.97 -3.42 9.33
C PRO A 13 -32.26 -4.75 9.17
N LYS A 14 -33.04 -5.83 9.20
CA LYS A 14 -32.56 -7.18 8.98
C LYS A 14 -31.79 -7.15 7.65
N PRO A 15 -30.52 -7.53 7.59
CA PRO A 15 -29.72 -7.37 6.38
C PRO A 15 -30.09 -8.48 5.37
N LEU A 16 -31.33 -8.48 4.91
CA LEU A 16 -31.85 -9.45 3.96
C LEU A 16 -31.27 -9.25 2.55
N ALA A 17 -30.68 -8.08 2.29
CA ALA A 17 -30.01 -7.77 1.02
C ALA A 17 -28.61 -8.41 0.87
N ILE A 18 -28.05 -9.08 1.90
CA ILE A 18 -26.69 -9.62 1.84
C ILE A 18 -26.61 -10.97 1.11
N PHE A 19 -27.63 -11.83 1.25
CA PHE A 19 -27.57 -13.18 0.69
C PHE A 19 -27.68 -13.18 -0.84
N ASP A 20 -28.64 -12.43 -1.40
CA ASP A 20 -28.81 -12.31 -2.85
C ASP A 20 -27.58 -11.66 -3.50
N GLN A 21 -27.02 -10.64 -2.86
CA GLN A 21 -25.76 -10.00 -3.30
C GLN A 21 -24.57 -10.97 -3.26
N TRP A 22 -24.53 -11.89 -2.29
CA TRP A 22 -23.46 -12.88 -2.18
C TRP A 22 -23.55 -13.93 -3.29
N GLU A 23 -24.75 -14.39 -3.63
CA GLU A 23 -24.95 -15.27 -4.78
C GLU A 23 -24.53 -14.61 -6.11
N GLU A 24 -24.91 -13.34 -6.30
CA GLU A 24 -24.50 -12.55 -7.46
C GLU A 24 -22.96 -12.41 -7.54
N LEU A 25 -22.29 -12.18 -6.41
CA LEU A 25 -20.83 -12.11 -6.34
C LEU A 25 -20.16 -13.43 -6.71
N ILE A 26 -20.69 -14.57 -6.24
CA ILE A 26 -20.17 -15.88 -6.60
C ILE A 26 -20.29 -16.11 -8.10
N LYS A 27 -21.47 -15.84 -8.67
CA LYS A 27 -21.71 -15.93 -10.11
C LYS A 27 -20.76 -15.01 -10.88
N TYR A 28 -20.54 -13.78 -10.41
CA TYR A 28 -19.60 -12.83 -11.00
C TYR A 28 -18.15 -13.33 -10.98
N TRP A 29 -17.68 -13.92 -9.88
CA TRP A 29 -16.33 -14.49 -9.81
C TRP A 29 -16.16 -15.78 -10.62
N ALA A 30 -17.26 -16.50 -10.90
CA ALA A 30 -17.25 -17.64 -11.81
C ALA A 30 -17.09 -17.24 -13.29
N VAL A 31 -17.31 -15.96 -13.64
CA VAL A 31 -17.13 -15.48 -15.01
C VAL A 31 -15.66 -15.59 -15.43
N GLU A 32 -15.42 -16.23 -16.57
CA GLU A 32 -14.08 -16.53 -17.08
C GLU A 32 -13.20 -15.26 -17.25
N SER A 33 -13.80 -14.16 -17.70
CA SER A 33 -13.08 -12.88 -17.85
C SER A 33 -12.55 -12.33 -16.51
N ILE A 34 -13.29 -12.57 -15.42
CA ILE A 34 -12.93 -12.16 -14.06
C ILE A 34 -11.85 -13.08 -13.51
N GLN A 35 -11.95 -14.39 -13.73
CA GLN A 35 -10.90 -15.33 -13.37
C GLN A 35 -9.58 -15.03 -14.08
N ARG A 36 -9.61 -14.71 -15.38
CA ARG A 36 -8.42 -14.27 -16.13
C ARG A 36 -7.79 -13.02 -15.53
N LYS A 37 -8.60 -12.02 -15.17
CA LYS A 37 -8.12 -10.81 -14.47
C LYS A 37 -7.49 -11.15 -13.12
N SER A 38 -8.12 -12.04 -12.34
CA SER A 38 -7.61 -12.51 -11.05
C SER A 38 -6.26 -13.21 -11.19
N ALA A 39 -6.14 -14.16 -12.14
CA ALA A 39 -4.89 -14.86 -12.43
C ALA A 39 -3.79 -13.88 -12.88
N LYS A 40 -4.11 -12.94 -13.77
CA LYS A 40 -3.18 -11.88 -14.18
C LYS A 40 -2.73 -11.04 -13.00
N ASN A 41 -3.63 -10.57 -12.15
CA ASN A 41 -3.30 -9.77 -10.97
C ASN A 41 -2.41 -10.55 -10.00
N LYS A 42 -2.69 -11.84 -9.76
CA LYS A 42 -1.85 -12.71 -8.93
C LYS A 42 -0.44 -12.86 -9.52
N SER A 43 -0.33 -13.06 -10.83
CA SER A 43 0.97 -13.15 -11.52
C SER A 43 1.75 -11.83 -11.47
N SER A 44 1.08 -10.69 -11.63
CA SER A 44 1.68 -9.36 -11.52
C SER A 44 2.12 -9.06 -10.09
N HIS A 45 1.30 -9.44 -9.10
CA HIS A 45 1.64 -9.29 -7.69
C HIS A 45 2.85 -10.14 -7.32
N ALA A 46 2.95 -11.38 -7.81
CA ALA A 46 4.13 -12.23 -7.62
C ALA A 46 5.40 -11.65 -8.23
N LYS A 47 5.27 -10.84 -9.30
CA LYS A 47 6.40 -10.11 -9.91
C LYS A 47 6.80 -8.84 -9.14
N ASN A 48 6.01 -8.40 -8.16
CA ASN A 48 6.35 -7.21 -7.38
C ASN A 48 7.59 -7.47 -6.51
N LYS A 49 8.73 -6.89 -6.89
CA LYS A 49 10.02 -7.12 -6.23
C LYS A 49 10.23 -6.24 -5.01
N TYR A 50 9.56 -5.09 -4.94
CA TYR A 50 9.86 -4.05 -3.97
C TYR A 50 8.58 -3.62 -3.25
N ASN A 51 8.58 -3.79 -1.93
CA ASN A 51 7.44 -3.42 -1.09
C ASN A 51 7.69 -2.05 -0.47
N HIS A 52 6.73 -1.14 -0.62
CA HIS A 52 6.79 0.18 0.00
C HIS A 52 6.72 0.06 1.53
N THR A 53 7.54 0.84 2.24
CA THR A 53 7.83 0.62 3.67
C THR A 53 7.32 1.75 4.55
N THR A 54 6.88 2.86 3.96
CA THR A 54 6.59 4.10 4.67
C THR A 54 5.22 4.15 5.36
N GLY A 55 4.44 3.06 5.30
CA GLY A 55 3.15 2.93 6.00
C GLY A 55 2.13 3.98 5.55
N ARG A 56 1.62 4.79 6.51
CA ARG A 56 0.53 5.77 6.30
C ARG A 56 0.87 6.89 5.32
N LYS A 57 2.16 7.18 5.08
CA LYS A 57 2.57 8.25 4.18
C LYS A 57 2.74 7.68 2.76
N ASN A 58 2.00 8.25 1.82
CA ASN A 58 2.13 7.91 0.41
C ASN A 58 3.33 8.64 -0.25
N PHE A 59 3.66 8.25 -1.48
CA PHE A 59 4.79 8.82 -2.23
C PHE A 59 4.69 10.34 -2.41
N ALA A 60 3.50 10.87 -2.73
CA ALA A 60 3.29 12.30 -2.96
C ALA A 60 3.49 13.11 -1.68
N GLN A 61 2.98 12.61 -0.55
CA GLN A 61 3.17 13.19 0.77
C GLN A 61 4.65 13.20 1.16
N LEU A 62 5.37 12.10 0.92
CA LEU A 62 6.82 12.06 1.20
C LEU A 62 7.60 13.04 0.33
N ARG A 63 7.25 13.14 -0.95
CA ARG A 63 7.88 14.10 -1.86
C ARG A 63 7.63 15.54 -1.44
N ALA A 64 6.42 15.86 -0.99
CA ALA A 64 6.08 17.18 -0.46
C ALA A 64 6.84 17.49 0.83
N LEU A 65 6.91 16.54 1.77
CA LEU A 65 7.68 16.68 3.01
C LEU A 65 9.17 16.91 2.75
N GLN A 66 9.74 16.17 1.78
CA GLN A 66 11.15 16.32 1.40
C GLN A 66 11.43 17.73 0.84
N LYS A 67 10.52 18.26 0.01
CA LYS A 67 10.60 19.63 -0.51
C LYS A 67 10.45 20.68 0.59
N ALA A 68 9.52 20.49 1.51
CA ALA A 68 9.26 21.40 2.63
C ALA A 68 10.44 21.45 3.61
N GLY A 69 11.20 20.36 3.75
CA GLY A 69 12.43 20.30 4.55
C GLY A 69 13.65 20.97 3.92
N GLY A 70 13.49 21.77 2.87
CA GLY A 70 14.56 22.52 2.22
C GLY A 70 15.40 21.70 1.23
N ALA A 71 15.07 20.44 0.97
CA ALA A 71 15.73 19.68 -0.09
C ALA A 71 15.21 20.14 -1.46
N SER A 72 16.13 20.29 -2.43
CA SER A 72 15.76 20.37 -3.84
C SER A 72 14.86 19.19 -4.23
N THR A 73 14.08 19.35 -5.30
CA THR A 73 13.12 18.34 -5.75
C THR A 73 13.79 16.96 -5.75
N PRO A 74 13.32 16.00 -4.93
CA PRO A 74 14.06 14.78 -4.73
C PRO A 74 14.07 13.95 -6.02
N THR A 75 15.27 13.55 -6.42
CA THR A 75 15.52 12.62 -7.51
C THR A 75 14.77 11.30 -7.30
N ARG A 76 14.51 10.59 -8.40
CA ARG A 76 13.87 9.26 -8.33
C ARG A 76 14.62 8.30 -7.41
N ALA A 77 15.97 8.30 -7.46
CA ALA A 77 16.81 7.44 -6.63
C ALA A 77 16.69 7.77 -5.13
N THR A 78 16.67 9.06 -4.77
CA THR A 78 16.49 9.48 -3.37
C THR A 78 15.09 9.13 -2.87
N MET A 79 14.05 9.35 -3.69
CA MET A 79 12.70 8.90 -3.33
C MET A 79 12.60 7.38 -3.18
N PHE A 80 13.26 6.61 -4.04
CA PHE A 80 13.30 5.15 -3.90
C PHE A 80 13.93 4.74 -2.57
N LYS A 81 15.06 5.33 -2.17
CA LYS A 81 15.67 5.08 -0.86
C LYS A 81 14.71 5.41 0.30
N ILE A 82 13.99 6.53 0.22
CA ILE A 82 13.03 6.96 1.25
C ILE A 82 11.83 5.99 1.35
N CYS A 83 11.28 5.60 0.21
CA CYS A 83 10.05 4.79 0.13
C CYS A 83 10.26 3.30 0.42
N TYR A 84 11.47 2.79 0.21
CA TYR A 84 11.77 1.36 0.29
C TYR A 84 12.79 1.00 1.39
N ALA A 85 13.35 1.98 2.12
CA ALA A 85 14.15 1.73 3.33
C ALA A 85 13.27 1.75 4.60
N LYS A 86 13.65 1.01 5.64
CA LYS A 86 12.96 1.06 6.94
C LYS A 86 13.27 2.36 7.67
N LYS A 87 12.43 2.74 8.63
CA LYS A 87 12.60 3.91 9.53
C LYS A 87 13.98 3.98 10.22
N LYS A 88 14.65 2.84 10.46
CA LYS A 88 16.02 2.75 11.00
C LYS A 88 17.11 2.63 9.91
N LYS A 89 16.83 3.01 8.66
CA LYS A 89 17.69 2.82 7.47
C LYS A 89 18.13 1.37 7.21
N SER A 90 17.48 0.38 7.85
CA SER A 90 17.70 -1.02 7.55
C SER A 90 16.95 -1.42 6.29
N ILE A 91 17.56 -2.29 5.49
CA ILE A 91 16.98 -2.77 4.24
C ILE A 91 16.14 -4.01 4.55
N ILE A 92 14.94 -4.07 3.96
CA ILE A 92 13.93 -5.08 4.30
C ILE A 92 14.00 -6.29 3.35
N ASN A 93 14.51 -6.10 2.13
CA ASN A 93 14.57 -7.15 1.11
C ASN A 93 15.90 -7.07 0.36
N GLU A 94 16.52 -8.24 0.13
CA GLU A 94 17.81 -8.41 -0.56
C GLU A 94 17.82 -7.77 -1.95
N LYS A 95 16.76 -7.94 -2.74
CA LYS A 95 16.66 -7.32 -4.07
C LYS A 95 16.67 -5.78 -4.00
N THR A 96 16.04 -5.21 -2.98
CA THR A 96 16.13 -3.76 -2.71
C THR A 96 17.54 -3.36 -2.26
N LYS A 97 18.22 -4.21 -1.48
CA LYS A 97 19.60 -3.97 -1.04
C LYS A 97 20.53 -3.87 -2.24
N GLU A 98 20.46 -4.83 -3.14
CA GLU A 98 21.25 -4.87 -4.38
C GLU A 98 21.09 -3.59 -5.19
N VAL A 99 19.85 -3.19 -5.49
CA VAL A 99 19.57 -1.97 -6.25
C VAL A 99 20.08 -0.72 -5.52
N MET A 100 19.92 -0.66 -4.20
CA MET A 100 20.44 0.45 -3.40
C MET A 100 21.97 0.47 -3.31
N THR A 101 22.65 -0.68 -3.40
CA THR A 101 24.12 -0.77 -3.41
C THR A 101 24.72 -0.42 -4.77
N LEU A 102 24.04 -0.74 -5.88
CA LEU A 102 24.49 -0.35 -7.22
C LEU A 102 24.54 1.19 -7.37
N ASP A 103 23.60 1.88 -6.73
CA ASP A 103 23.53 3.35 -6.68
C ASP A 103 24.57 3.99 -5.71
N ARG A 104 25.35 3.20 -4.94
CA ARG A 104 26.40 3.71 -4.03
C ARG A 104 27.74 3.97 -4.72
N GLY A 105 27.88 3.63 -6.00
CA GLY A 105 29.07 3.99 -6.79
C GLY A 105 29.37 5.50 -6.80
N ASP A 106 28.39 6.34 -6.48
CA ASP A 106 28.48 7.81 -6.64
C ASP A 106 28.40 8.62 -5.33
N ILE A 107 28.38 8.00 -4.14
CA ILE A 107 28.24 8.72 -2.85
C ILE A 107 29.56 8.81 -2.05
N ALA A 108 30.60 8.07 -2.44
CA ALA A 108 31.89 8.14 -1.73
C ALA A 108 32.69 9.45 -1.97
N THR A 109 32.23 10.34 -2.85
CA THR A 109 33.04 11.50 -3.30
C THR A 109 32.56 12.86 -2.80
N SER A 110 31.47 12.96 -2.02
CA SER A 110 30.92 14.29 -1.66
C SER A 110 30.97 14.66 -0.17
N SER A 111 31.65 13.88 0.68
CA SER A 111 31.93 14.27 2.07
C SER A 111 33.40 14.60 2.35
N ASN A 112 34.22 14.74 1.31
CA ASN A 112 35.61 15.22 1.40
C ASN A 112 35.81 16.36 0.41
N LEU A 113 35.17 17.51 0.65
CA LEU A 113 35.65 18.79 0.15
C LEU A 113 35.44 19.81 1.28
N VAL A 114 36.58 20.17 1.90
CA VAL A 114 36.96 21.40 2.62
C VAL A 114 35.89 22.07 3.48
#